data_AF-A0A3D5QDN9-F1
#
_entry.id   AF-A0A3D5QDN9-F1
#
_cell.length_a   1.000
_cell.length_b   1.000
_cell.length_c   1.000
_cell.angle_alpha   90.00
_cell.angle_beta   90.00
_cell.angle_gamma   90.00
#
_symmetry.space_group_name_H-M   'P 1'
#
loop_
_entity.id
_entity.type
_entity.pdbx_description
1 polymer ?
#
loop_
_entity_poly.entity_id
_entity_poly.type
_entity_poly.pdbx_seq_one_letter_code
_entity_poly.pdbx_strand_id
1 'polypeptide(L)'
;MLIFLLFLMTGIALGYFLNGKHVDKTQKIFLNISILLLLFFMGASIGKDPELFDKIAGFGFQALVIASSTIFFSIIGVLIVVSFMGGEK
;
A
#
# COMPACT_ATOMS: atom_id res chain seq x y z
N MET A 1 -16.18 -8.94 -3.32
CA MET A 1 -15.66 -7.55 -3.21
C MET A 1 -16.37 -6.75 -2.11
N LEU A 2 -17.72 -6.75 -2.04
CA LEU A 2 -18.50 -6.06 -1.00
C LEU A 2 -18.14 -6.48 0.45
N ILE A 3 -17.74 -7.73 0.66
CA ILE A 3 -17.36 -8.23 2.00
C ILE A 3 -16.16 -7.48 2.60
N PHE A 4 -15.17 -7.11 1.78
CA PHE A 4 -14.01 -6.34 2.24
C PHE A 4 -14.40 -4.93 2.65
N LEU A 5 -15.35 -4.34 1.92
CA LEU A 5 -15.87 -3.01 2.21
C LEU A 5 -16.65 -3.00 3.52
N LEU A 6 -17.48 -4.03 3.76
CA LEU A 6 -18.17 -4.22 5.05
C LEU A 6 -17.18 -4.40 6.20
N PHE A 7 -16.12 -5.19 6.02
CA PHE A 7 -15.07 -5.38 7.03
C PHE A 7 -14.29 -4.10 7.32
N LEU A 8 -14.04 -3.29 6.29
CA LEU A 8 -13.42 -1.98 6.45
C LEU A 8 -14.33 -1.05 7.27
N MET A 9 -15.62 -1.00 6.94
CA MET A 9 -16.58 -0.15 7.66
C MET A 9 -16.74 -0.56 9.12
N THR A 10 -16.81 -1.86 9.43
CA THR A 10 -16.88 -2.32 10.82
C THR A 10 -15.58 -2.05 11.58
N GLY A 11 -14.42 -2.20 10.94
CA GLY A 11 -13.12 -1.84 11.52
C GLY A 11 -13.01 -0.35 11.87
N ILE A 12 -13.47 0.54 10.98
CA ILE A 12 -13.52 1.99 11.23
C ILE A 12 -14.48 2.31 12.38
N ALA A 13 -15.68 1.71 12.39
CA ALA A 13 -16.67 1.92 13.45
C ALA A 13 -16.16 1.46 14.83
N LEU A 14 -15.50 0.30 14.88
CA LEU A 14 -14.86 -0.21 16.09
C LEU A 14 -13.70 0.69 16.54
N GLY A 15 -12.86 1.15 15.61
CA GLY A 15 -11.77 2.07 15.91
C GLY A 15 -12.24 3.41 16.50
N TYR A 16 -13.39 3.92 16.06
CA TYR A 16 -13.99 5.13 16.63
C TYR A 16 -14.52 4.90 18.07
N PHE A 17 -15.07 3.72 18.35
CA PHE A 17 -15.64 3.39 19.65
C PHE A 17 -14.57 3.02 20.69
N LEU A 18 -13.48 2.35 20.28
CA LEU A 18 -12.37 1.94 21.13
C LEU A 18 -11.26 3.02 21.18
N ASN A 19 -11.61 4.23 21.58
CA ASN A 19 -10.66 5.35 21.61
C ASN A 19 -9.77 5.26 22.87
N GLY A 20 -8.67 4.48 22.81
CA GLY A 20 -7.76 4.27 23.93
C GLY A 20 -6.32 3.95 23.53
N LYS A 21 -5.34 4.65 24.12
CA LYS A 21 -3.89 4.53 23.81
C LYS A 21 -3.31 3.10 23.89
N HIS A 22 -3.93 2.20 24.65
CA HIS A 22 -3.50 0.80 24.76
C HIS A 22 -3.91 -0.05 23.54
N VAL A 23 -5.03 0.28 22.90
CA VAL A 23 -5.52 -0.39 21.68
C VAL A 23 -4.57 -0.10 20.52
N ASP A 24 -4.07 1.13 20.42
CA ASP A 24 -3.13 1.55 19.37
C ASP A 24 -1.82 0.77 19.38
N LYS A 25 -1.26 0.51 20.58
CA LYS A 25 0.02 -0.21 20.70
C LYS A 25 -0.12 -1.67 20.27
N THR A 26 -1.18 -2.33 20.73
CA THR A 26 -1.49 -3.71 20.36
C THR A 26 -1.81 -3.81 18.87
N GLN A 27 -2.60 -2.89 18.32
CA GLN A 27 -2.92 -2.84 16.89
C GLN A 27 -1.66 -2.71 16.03
N LYS A 28 -0.71 -1.83 16.40
CA LYS A 28 0.56 -1.68 15.68
C LYS A 28 1.38 -2.97 15.66
N ILE A 29 1.43 -3.70 16.78
CA ILE A 29 2.15 -4.98 16.85
C ILE A 29 1.47 -6.01 15.96
N PHE A 30 0.15 -6.14 16.03
CA PHE A 30 -0.62 -7.07 15.20
C PHE A 30 -0.48 -6.77 13.71
N LEU A 31 -0.53 -5.48 13.32
CA LEU A 31 -0.32 -5.06 11.94
C LEU A 31 1.09 -5.41 11.45
N ASN A 32 2.13 -5.12 12.23
CA ASN A 32 3.50 -5.46 11.87
C ASN A 32 3.69 -6.97 11.70
N ILE A 33 3.16 -7.79 12.61
CA ILE A 33 3.22 -9.25 12.50
C ILE A 33 2.47 -9.72 11.25
N SER A 34 1.29 -9.13 10.97
CA SER A 34 0.50 -9.48 9.78
C SER A 34 1.22 -9.11 8.50
N ILE A 35 1.85 -7.93 8.42
CA ILE A 35 2.65 -7.49 7.28
C ILE A 35 3.84 -8.43 7.10
N LEU A 36 4.54 -8.79 8.18
CA LEU A 36 5.66 -9.72 8.13
C LEU A 36 5.24 -11.09 7.58
N LEU A 37 4.12 -11.63 8.08
CA LEU A 37 3.58 -12.90 7.64
C LEU A 37 3.10 -12.85 6.18
N LEU A 38 2.46 -11.74 5.78
CA LEU A 38 2.05 -11.50 4.40
C LEU A 38 3.27 -11.43 3.47
N LEU A 39 4.32 -10.71 3.86
CA LEU A 39 5.59 -10.64 3.11
C LEU A 39 6.22 -12.03 2.96
N PHE A 40 6.21 -12.83 4.04
CA PHE A 40 6.72 -14.19 4.01
C PHE A 40 5.96 -15.05 3.00
N PHE A 41 4.62 -15.06 3.06
CA PHE A 41 3.80 -15.82 2.11
C PHE A 41 3.90 -15.28 0.68
N MET A 42 4.03 -13.98 0.50
CA MET A 42 4.26 -13.37 -0.81
C MET A 42 5.59 -13.84 -1.39
N GLY A 43 6.67 -13.81 -0.59
CA GLY A 43 7.98 -14.33 -0.98
C GLY A 43 7.96 -15.82 -1.33
N ALA A 44 7.28 -16.64 -0.51
CA ALA A 44 7.10 -18.06 -0.79
C ALA A 44 6.28 -18.31 -2.06
N SER A 45 5.25 -17.50 -2.31
CA SER A 45 4.41 -17.59 -3.51
C SER A 45 5.20 -17.27 -4.77
N ILE A 46 6.04 -16.22 -4.71
CA ILE A 46 6.93 -15.81 -5.81
C ILE A 46 8.01 -16.88 -6.06
N GLY A 47 8.65 -17.40 -5.00
CA GLY A 47 9.72 -18.40 -5.12
C GLY A 47 9.25 -19.78 -5.60
N LYS A 48 7.96 -20.09 -5.47
CA LYS A 48 7.35 -21.32 -6.01
C LYS A 48 7.09 -21.26 -7.51
N ASP A 49 7.16 -20.08 -8.12
CA ASP A 49 6.97 -19.91 -9.56
C ASP A 49 8.27 -20.31 -10.30
N PRO A 50 8.29 -21.42 -11.07
CA PRO A 50 9.49 -21.87 -11.77
C PRO A 50 9.89 -20.93 -12.91
N GLU A 51 8.96 -20.12 -13.43
CA GLU A 51 9.21 -19.15 -14.50
C GLU A 51 9.67 -17.78 -13.95
N LEU A 52 9.85 -17.68 -12.62
CA LEU A 52 10.29 -16.45 -11.96
C LEU A 52 11.60 -15.94 -12.58
N PHE A 53 12.60 -16.81 -12.73
CA PHE A 53 13.92 -16.40 -13.25
C PHE A 53 13.86 -15.85 -14.67
N ASP A 54 13.02 -16.44 -15.54
CA ASP A 54 12.83 -15.98 -16.92
C ASP A 54 12.04 -14.66 -16.98
N LYS A 55 11.14 -14.44 -16.02
CA LYS A 55 10.29 -13.24 -15.96
C LYS A 55 10.87 -12.11 -15.10
N ILE A 56 11.88 -12.35 -14.27
CA ILE A 56 12.49 -11.32 -13.40
C ILE A 56 12.99 -10.13 -14.22
N ALA A 57 13.63 -10.36 -15.37
CA ALA A 57 14.09 -9.28 -16.24
C ALA A 57 12.92 -8.43 -16.77
N GLY A 58 11.84 -9.09 -17.20
CA GLY A 58 10.61 -8.44 -17.65
C GLY A 58 9.89 -7.68 -16.54
N PHE A 59 9.69 -8.31 -15.38
CA PHE A 59 9.12 -7.69 -14.20
C PHE A 59 9.96 -6.53 -13.69
N GLY A 60 11.28 -6.63 -13.75
CA GLY A 60 12.20 -5.56 -13.35
C GLY A 60 12.06 -4.34 -14.25
N PHE A 61 12.02 -4.52 -15.57
CA PHE A 61 11.80 -3.42 -16.50
C PHE A 61 10.41 -2.81 -16.34
N GLN A 62 9.38 -3.65 -16.21
CA GLN A 62 8.01 -3.19 -15.96
C GLN A 62 7.91 -2.41 -14.66
N ALA A 63 8.51 -2.90 -13.57
CA ALA A 63 8.54 -2.23 -12.29
C ALA A 63 9.26 -0.88 -12.37
N LEU A 64 10.35 -0.79 -13.13
CA LEU A 64 11.08 0.46 -13.35
C LEU A 64 10.24 1.49 -14.10
N VAL A 65 9.56 1.07 -15.18
CA VAL A 65 8.65 1.96 -15.93
C VAL A 65 7.50 2.44 -15.05
N ILE A 66 6.87 1.54 -14.29
CA ILE A 66 5.77 1.90 -13.37
C ILE A 66 6.27 2.86 -12.29
N ALA A 67 7.40 2.58 -11.65
CA ALA A 67 7.95 3.42 -10.59
C ALA A 67 8.32 4.82 -11.10
N SER A 68 9.04 4.89 -12.22
CA SER A 68 9.43 6.16 -12.86
C SER A 68 8.20 6.98 -13.25
N SER A 69 7.24 6.35 -13.93
CA SER A 69 5.99 7.00 -14.34
C SER A 69 5.19 7.49 -13.14
N THR A 70 5.04 6.67 -12.10
CA THR A 70 4.32 7.03 -10.88
C THR A 70 4.95 8.23 -10.19
N ILE A 71 6.28 8.26 -10.06
CA ILE A 71 6.98 9.41 -9.46
C ILE A 71 6.78 10.67 -10.32
N PHE A 72 6.96 10.55 -11.64
CA PHE A 72 6.78 11.67 -12.57
C PHE A 72 5.37 12.27 -12.49
N PHE A 73 4.33 11.43 -12.57
CA PHE A 73 2.94 11.87 -12.46
C PHE A 73 2.60 12.40 -11.07
N SER A 74 3.15 11.80 -10.00
CA SER A 74 2.97 12.29 -8.64
C SER A 74 3.51 13.72 -8.48
N ILE A 75 4.72 14.00 -8.97
CA ILE A 75 5.32 15.34 -8.94
C ILE A 75 4.49 16.32 -9.76
N ILE A 76 4.08 15.95 -10.98
CA ILE A 76 3.23 16.82 -11.82
C ILE A 76 1.90 17.12 -11.14
N GLY A 77 1.25 16.13 -10.53
CA GLY A 77 0.01 16.32 -9.79
C GLY A 77 0.16 17.35 -8.67
N VAL A 78 1.24 17.25 -7.89
CA VAL A 78 1.56 18.22 -6.85
C VAL A 78 1.80 19.61 -7.44
N LEU A 79 2.55 19.73 -8.54
CA LEU A 79 2.81 21.01 -9.20
C LEU A 79 1.53 21.68 -9.74
N ILE A 80 0.61 20.91 -10.32
CA ILE A 80 -0.68 21.41 -10.80
C ILE A 80 -1.51 21.95 -9.63
N VAL A 81 -1.61 21.18 -8.54
CA VAL A 81 -2.37 21.58 -7.34
C VAL A 81 -1.78 22.85 -6.72
N VAL A 82 -0.45 22.92 -6.60
CA VAL A 82 0.25 24.11 -6.07
C VAL A 82 0.08 25.30 -7.00
N SER A 83 0.15 25.13 -8.32
CA SER A 83 -0.06 26.22 -9.28
C SER A 83 -1.50 26.76 -9.26
N PHE A 84 -2.49 25.89 -9.04
CA PHE A 84 -3.89 26.31 -8.95
C PHE A 84 -4.17 27.05 -7.63
N MET A 85 -3.58 26.59 -6.53
CA MET A 85 -3.77 27.19 -5.20
C MET A 85 -2.85 28.39 -4.92
N GLY A 86 -1.74 28.52 -5.65
CA GLY A 86 -0.81 29.65 -5.58
C GLY A 86 -1.20 30.86 -6.44
N GLY A 87 -2.33 30.78 -7.15
CA GLY A 87 -2.88 31.86 -7.98
C GLY A 87 -3.66 32.95 -7.21
N GLU A 88 -3.80 32.84 -5.88
CA GLU A 88 -4.31 33.94 -5.03
C GLU A 88 -3.16 34.71 -4.36
N LYS A 89 -2.42 35.49 -5.15
CA LYS A 89 -1.65 36.63 -4.65
C LYS A 89 -2.01 37.89 -5.42
#